data_AF-A0A6H5IRR7-F1
#
_entry.id   AF-A0A6H5IRR7-F1
#
_cell.length_a   1.000
_cell.length_b   1.000
_cell.length_c   1.000
_cell.angle_alpha   90.00
_cell.angle_beta   90.00
_cell.angle_gamma   90.00
#
_symmetry.space_group_name_H-M   'P 1'
#
loop_
_entity.id
_entity.type
_entity.pdbx_description
1 polymer ?
#
loop_
_entity_poly.entity_id
_entity_poly.type
_entity_poly.pdbx_seq_one_letter_code
_entity_poly.pdbx_strand_id
1 'polypeptide(L)'
;MGEDYNPEKEDVYLMYYDINNLYGWAMAQYLPYGGFEWDDAKDYLTLPEDSEYEYILEVDLEYPESLHDSHKDLPLCPEHACPPGSKQRKLLTTLKAKHKYVIHYRSLQQAVRLGVRVTKVHRALKFKTGTLAQVLYRLETTEKRKNGKNTFEQQQYKLCNNAHIWENYGKR
;
A
#
# COMPACT_ATOMS: atom_id res chain seq x y z
N MET A 1 -8.49 7.03 38.52
CA MET A 1 -8.15 5.63 38.19
C MET A 1 -9.12 4.75 38.95
N GLY A 2 -9.80 3.82 38.26
CA GLY A 2 -10.84 2.98 38.87
C GLY A 2 -10.25 1.93 39.82
N GLU A 3 -11.09 1.37 40.68
CA GLU A 3 -10.72 0.43 41.76
C GLU A 3 -10.11 -0.91 41.26
N ASP A 4 -10.14 -1.17 39.95
CA ASP A 4 -9.61 -2.39 39.31
C ASP A 4 -8.18 -2.25 38.72
N TYR A 5 -7.51 -1.10 38.91
CA TYR A 5 -6.16 -0.89 38.39
C TYR A 5 -5.11 -1.63 39.24
N ASN A 6 -4.46 -2.64 38.65
CA ASN A 6 -3.35 -3.35 39.28
C ASN A 6 -2.01 -2.83 38.69
N PRO A 7 -1.20 -2.08 39.47
CA PRO A 7 0.07 -1.52 39.01
C PRO A 7 1.18 -2.55 38.76
N GLU A 8 0.99 -3.82 39.12
CA GLU A 8 1.94 -4.91 38.83
C GLU A 8 1.71 -5.58 37.47
N LYS A 9 0.57 -5.29 36.81
CA LYS A 9 0.28 -5.81 35.47
C LYS A 9 0.81 -4.85 34.41
N GLU A 10 1.28 -5.38 33.29
CA GLU A 10 1.66 -4.56 32.14
C GLU A 10 0.48 -3.71 31.67
N ASP A 11 0.74 -2.43 31.40
CA ASP A 11 -0.25 -1.51 30.85
C ASP A 11 -0.65 -1.96 29.44
N VAL A 12 -1.91 -2.37 29.27
CA VAL A 12 -2.47 -2.68 27.96
C VAL A 12 -3.08 -1.42 27.38
N TYR A 13 -2.45 -0.86 26.34
CA TYR A 13 -2.96 0.32 25.63
C TYR A 13 -3.39 -0.04 24.21
N LEU A 14 -4.53 0.50 23.77
CA LEU A 14 -5.03 0.38 22.40
C LEU A 14 -4.90 1.73 21.70
N MET A 15 -4.04 1.82 20.69
CA MET A 15 -3.92 3.03 19.87
C MET A 15 -4.77 2.92 18.60
N TYR A 16 -5.56 3.95 18.33
CA TYR A 16 -6.31 4.08 17.08
C TYR A 16 -5.65 5.15 16.20
N TYR A 17 -5.14 4.74 15.04
CA TYR A 17 -4.58 5.64 14.04
C TYR A 17 -5.52 5.73 12.83
N ASP A 18 -5.87 6.96 12.45
CA ASP A 18 -6.63 7.23 11.22
C ASP A 18 -5.85 8.22 10.34
N ILE A 19 -5.69 7.87 9.07
CA ILE A 19 -4.95 8.69 8.11
C ILE A 19 -5.91 9.69 7.46
N ASN A 20 -5.66 10.97 7.71
CA ASN A 20 -6.39 12.04 7.06
C ASN A 20 -6.17 12.02 5.54
N ASN A 21 -7.25 11.81 4.78
CA ASN A 21 -7.28 11.90 3.32
C ASN A 21 -6.33 10.91 2.59
N LEU A 22 -6.28 9.65 3.05
CA LEU A 22 -5.44 8.59 2.47
C LEU A 22 -5.51 8.50 0.94
N TYR A 23 -6.72 8.45 0.39
CA TYR A 23 -6.97 8.40 -1.06
C TYR A 23 -6.45 9.63 -1.80
N GLY A 24 -6.70 10.83 -1.26
CA GLY A 24 -6.14 12.05 -1.82
C GLY A 24 -4.62 12.07 -1.80
N TRP A 25 -4.00 11.55 -0.73
CA TRP A 25 -2.55 11.42 -0.67
C TRP A 25 -2.02 10.41 -1.71
N ALA A 26 -2.70 9.28 -1.91
CA ALA A 26 -2.33 8.29 -2.91
C ALA A 26 -2.40 8.84 -4.34
N MET A 27 -3.41 9.65 -4.67
CA MET A 27 -3.52 10.34 -5.98
C MET A 27 -2.47 11.43 -6.21
N ALA A 28 -1.75 11.83 -5.17
CA ALA A 28 -0.64 12.76 -5.30
C ALA A 28 0.66 12.07 -5.70
N GLN A 29 0.70 10.73 -5.60
CA GLN A 29 1.84 9.94 -6.02
C GLN A 29 1.86 9.81 -7.55
N TYR A 30 3.02 9.41 -8.07
CA TYR A 30 3.16 9.07 -9.48
C TYR A 30 2.31 7.84 -9.80
N LEU A 31 1.37 7.99 -10.73
CA LEU A 31 0.47 6.92 -11.12
C LEU A 31 0.75 6.43 -12.55
N PRO A 32 0.55 5.13 -12.83
CA PRO A 32 0.73 4.58 -14.17
C PRO A 32 -0.23 5.23 -15.16
N TYR A 33 0.28 5.72 -16.29
CA TYR A 33 -0.56 6.29 -17.35
C TYR A 33 -0.40 5.64 -18.73
N GLY A 34 0.66 4.84 -18.95
CA GLY A 34 0.85 4.15 -20.23
C GLY A 34 2.24 3.58 -20.44
N GLY A 35 2.52 3.13 -21.67
CA GLY A 35 3.83 2.59 -22.04
C GLY A 35 4.17 1.26 -21.36
N PHE A 36 3.17 0.38 -21.23
CA PHE A 36 3.33 -0.94 -20.61
C PHE A 36 4.17 -1.86 -21.51
N GLU A 37 5.32 -2.29 -21.02
CA GLU A 37 6.22 -3.21 -21.73
C GLU A 37 6.85 -4.22 -20.77
N TRP A 38 7.19 -5.41 -21.27
CA TRP A 38 7.98 -6.37 -20.52
C TRP A 38 9.45 -5.96 -20.55
N ASP A 39 10.11 -6.01 -19.40
CA ASP A 39 11.52 -5.67 -19.25
C ASP A 39 12.25 -6.68 -18.34
N ASP A 40 13.57 -6.73 -18.46
CA ASP A 40 14.43 -7.60 -17.65
C ASP A 40 14.73 -7.01 -16.24
N ALA A 41 14.29 -5.78 -15.95
CA ALA A 41 14.38 -5.08 -14.66
C ALA A 41 15.72 -5.25 -13.94
N LYS A 42 16.74 -4.51 -14.40
CA LYS A 42 18.10 -4.61 -13.85
C LYS A 42 18.35 -3.76 -12.60
N ASP A 43 17.57 -2.70 -12.37
CA ASP A 43 17.83 -1.68 -11.33
C ASP A 43 16.62 -1.39 -10.41
N TYR A 44 15.67 -2.32 -10.27
CA TYR A 44 14.42 -2.07 -9.52
C TYR A 44 14.62 -1.77 -8.03
N LEU A 45 15.74 -2.18 -7.42
CA LEU A 45 16.05 -1.90 -6.01
C LEU A 45 16.65 -0.52 -5.76
N THR A 46 17.27 0.08 -6.78
CA THR A 46 17.96 1.38 -6.70
C THR A 46 17.21 2.50 -7.42
N LEU A 47 16.10 2.16 -8.07
CA LEU A 47 15.25 3.11 -8.78
C LEU A 47 14.73 4.21 -7.83
N PRO A 48 14.92 5.50 -8.18
CA PRO A 48 14.42 6.60 -7.38
C PRO A 48 12.89 6.76 -7.50
N GLU A 49 12.27 7.42 -6.52
CA GLU A 49 10.81 7.59 -6.44
C GLU A 49 10.24 8.51 -7.53
N ASP A 50 11.06 9.35 -8.15
CA ASP A 50 10.69 10.31 -9.20
C ASP A 50 11.07 9.83 -10.62
N SER A 51 11.39 8.54 -10.76
CA SER A 51 11.69 7.91 -12.04
C SER A 51 10.53 8.06 -13.03
N GLU A 52 10.85 8.37 -14.30
CA GLU A 52 9.86 8.42 -15.39
C GLU A 52 9.16 7.07 -15.60
N TYR A 53 9.87 5.98 -15.28
CA TYR A 53 9.40 4.60 -15.43
C TYR A 53 9.39 3.89 -14.10
N GLU A 54 8.35 3.10 -13.86
CA GLU A 54 8.20 2.24 -12.69
C GLU A 54 7.94 0.79 -13.09
N TYR A 55 8.01 -0.11 -12.11
CA TYR A 55 7.89 -1.55 -12.33
C TYR A 55 6.87 -2.20 -11.40
N ILE A 56 6.15 -3.17 -11.95
CA ILE A 56 5.48 -4.24 -11.21
C ILE A 56 6.23 -5.53 -11.52
N LEU A 57 6.71 -6.21 -10.48
CA LEU A 57 7.53 -7.41 -10.62
C LEU A 57 6.75 -8.65 -10.15
N GLU A 58 6.96 -9.76 -10.85
CA GLU A 58 6.58 -11.09 -10.37
C GLU A 58 7.83 -11.78 -9.81
N VAL A 59 7.87 -12.01 -8.50
CA VAL A 59 9.06 -12.44 -7.77
C VAL A 59 8.78 -13.60 -6.81
N ASP A 60 9.80 -14.38 -6.51
CA ASP A 60 9.79 -15.28 -5.34
C ASP A 60 10.47 -14.56 -4.16
N LEU A 61 9.82 -14.62 -3.00
CA LEU A 61 10.26 -13.97 -1.77
C LEU A 61 10.50 -15.02 -0.69
N GLU A 62 11.66 -14.96 -0.07
CA GLU A 62 11.98 -15.68 1.15
C GLU A 62 11.75 -14.75 2.36
N TYR A 63 11.10 -15.30 3.39
CA TYR A 63 10.87 -14.65 4.66
C TYR A 63 11.74 -15.32 5.72
N PRO A 64 12.89 -14.74 6.11
CA PRO A 64 13.77 -15.35 7.10
C PRO A 64 13.09 -15.53 8.47
N GLU A 65 13.31 -16.68 9.12
CA GLU A 65 12.77 -16.97 10.45
C GLU A 65 13.21 -15.94 11.51
N SER A 66 14.41 -15.37 11.34
CA SER A 66 14.93 -14.32 12.22
C SER A 66 14.07 -13.05 12.26
N LEU A 67 13.16 -12.86 11.30
CA LEU A 67 12.24 -11.72 11.24
C LEU A 67 10.86 -12.03 11.83
N HIS A 68 10.59 -13.28 12.23
CA HIS A 68 9.25 -13.68 12.65
C HIS A 68 8.81 -12.96 13.91
N ASP A 69 9.67 -12.85 14.92
CA ASP A 69 9.34 -12.18 16.17
C ASP A 69 9.12 -10.68 15.97
N SER A 70 9.92 -10.02 15.11
CA SER A 70 9.81 -8.59 14.85
C SER A 70 8.65 -8.23 13.94
N HIS A 71 8.21 -9.14 13.06
CA HIS A 71 7.17 -8.87 12.07
C HIS A 71 5.84 -9.59 12.36
N LYS A 72 5.71 -10.28 13.49
CA LYS A 72 4.51 -11.05 13.86
C LYS A 72 3.22 -10.23 13.80
N ASP A 73 3.29 -8.94 14.16
CA ASP A 73 2.11 -8.08 14.25
C ASP A 73 1.69 -7.53 12.89
N LEU A 74 2.66 -7.22 12.01
CA LEU A 74 2.44 -6.67 10.68
C LEU A 74 3.32 -7.35 9.61
N PRO A 75 3.04 -8.62 9.24
CA PRO A 75 3.75 -9.30 8.18
C PRO A 75 3.62 -8.58 6.83
N LEU A 76 4.75 -8.45 6.14
CA LEU A 76 4.85 -7.84 4.81
C LEU A 76 4.33 -8.79 3.72
N CYS A 77 4.03 -8.23 2.54
CA CYS A 77 3.64 -8.98 1.34
C CYS A 77 2.41 -9.91 1.57
N PRO A 78 1.25 -9.35 1.96
CA PRO A 78 0.05 -10.15 2.21
C PRO A 78 -0.47 -10.80 0.92
N GLU A 79 -1.17 -11.93 1.06
CA GLU A 79 -1.64 -12.74 -0.07
C GLU A 79 -3.14 -13.05 0.04
N HIS A 80 -3.84 -13.11 -1.10
CA HIS A 80 -5.25 -13.50 -1.13
C HIS A 80 -5.41 -15.01 -1.15
N ALA A 81 -5.68 -15.61 0.01
CA ALA A 81 -5.83 -17.05 0.18
C ALA A 81 -6.97 -17.42 1.15
N CYS A 82 -7.37 -18.70 1.17
CA CYS A 82 -8.33 -19.20 2.14
C CYS A 82 -7.59 -19.53 3.45
N PRO A 83 -7.97 -18.94 4.60
CA PRO A 83 -7.38 -19.33 5.86
C PRO A 83 -7.79 -20.77 6.24
N PRO A 84 -7.00 -21.46 7.07
CA PRO A 84 -7.33 -22.80 7.55
C PRO A 84 -8.75 -22.85 8.14
N GLY A 85 -9.56 -23.81 7.69
CA GLY A 85 -10.95 -23.96 8.15
C GLY A 85 -11.98 -23.02 7.51
N SER A 86 -11.58 -22.14 6.58
CA SER A 86 -12.49 -21.26 5.85
C SER A 86 -12.54 -21.58 4.36
N LYS A 87 -13.72 -21.43 3.75
CA LYS A 87 -13.89 -21.48 2.28
C LYS A 87 -13.79 -20.09 1.63
N GLN A 88 -13.80 -19.02 2.42
CA GLN A 88 -13.73 -17.65 1.93
C GLN A 88 -12.28 -17.20 1.79
N ARG A 89 -11.94 -16.66 0.61
CA ARG A 89 -10.66 -15.99 0.38
C ARG A 89 -10.62 -14.68 1.18
N LYS A 90 -9.54 -14.49 1.91
CA LYS A 90 -9.24 -13.27 2.67
C LYS A 90 -7.83 -12.82 2.32
N LEU A 91 -7.51 -11.57 2.65
CA LEU A 91 -6.13 -11.10 2.61
C LEU A 91 -5.43 -11.63 3.87
N LEU A 92 -4.43 -12.48 3.69
CA LEU A 92 -3.68 -13.13 4.76
C LEU A 92 -2.30 -12.50 4.88
N THR A 93 -1.96 -12.03 6.08
CA THR A 93 -0.62 -11.62 6.47
C THR A 93 0.12 -12.84 7.02
N THR A 94 0.94 -13.49 6.20
CA THR A 94 1.68 -14.70 6.60
C THR A 94 3.18 -14.46 6.47
N LEU A 95 3.95 -14.95 7.44
CA LEU A 95 5.42 -14.93 7.45
C LEU A 95 6.02 -16.05 6.58
N LYS A 96 5.25 -16.57 5.62
CA LYS A 96 5.69 -17.68 4.75
C LYS A 96 6.42 -17.12 3.52
N ALA A 97 7.26 -17.95 2.92
CA ALA A 97 7.80 -17.67 1.60
C ALA A 97 6.66 -17.45 0.58
N LYS A 98 6.89 -16.56 -0.39
CA LYS A 98 5.95 -16.21 -1.45
C LYS A 98 6.52 -16.68 -2.79
N HIS A 99 5.66 -17.22 -3.63
CA HIS A 99 6.04 -17.67 -4.97
C HIS A 99 5.21 -16.94 -6.02
N LYS A 100 5.87 -16.46 -7.09
CA LYS A 100 5.26 -15.67 -8.17
C LYS A 100 4.40 -14.51 -7.63
N TYR A 101 4.91 -13.86 -6.60
CA TYR A 101 4.24 -12.74 -5.95
C TYR A 101 4.34 -11.50 -6.82
N VAL A 102 3.20 -10.88 -7.12
CA VAL A 102 3.13 -9.66 -7.93
C VAL A 102 3.16 -8.45 -7.00
N ILE A 103 4.17 -7.60 -7.15
CA ILE A 103 4.43 -6.48 -6.25
C ILE A 103 4.96 -5.25 -7.01
N HIS A 104 4.55 -4.05 -6.58
CA HIS A 104 5.11 -2.80 -7.07
C HIS A 104 6.53 -2.59 -6.50
N TYR A 105 7.45 -2.05 -7.30
CA TYR A 105 8.86 -1.94 -6.91
C TYR A 105 9.08 -1.19 -5.60
N ARG A 106 8.31 -0.13 -5.28
CA ARG A 106 8.46 0.60 -4.00
C ARG A 106 8.14 -0.27 -2.79
N SER A 107 7.07 -1.07 -2.89
CA SER A 107 6.72 -2.03 -1.84
C SER A 107 7.77 -3.13 -1.71
N LEU A 108 8.36 -3.54 -2.84
CA LEU A 108 9.46 -4.52 -2.84
C LEU A 108 10.73 -3.95 -2.20
N GLN A 109 11.12 -2.72 -2.55
CA GLN A 109 12.24 -2.01 -1.93
C GLN A 109 12.05 -1.90 -0.41
N GLN A 110 10.85 -1.56 0.05
CA GLN A 110 10.53 -1.52 1.47
C GLN A 110 10.68 -2.91 2.11
N ALA A 111 10.15 -3.96 1.47
CA ALA A 111 10.25 -5.32 1.99
C ALA A 111 11.70 -5.78 2.12
N VAL A 112 12.52 -5.52 1.10
CA VAL A 112 13.95 -5.82 1.09
C VAL A 112 14.70 -5.03 2.15
N ARG A 113 14.40 -3.74 2.31
CA ARG A 113 14.98 -2.91 3.37
C ARG A 113 14.66 -3.44 4.77
N LEU A 114 13.49 -4.06 4.94
CA LEU A 114 13.06 -4.69 6.20
C LEU A 114 13.55 -6.15 6.32
N GLY A 115 14.36 -6.65 5.39
CA GLY A 115 15.04 -7.95 5.50
C GLY A 115 14.41 -9.10 4.73
N VAL A 116 13.28 -8.90 4.04
CA VAL A 116 12.72 -9.90 3.12
C VAL A 116 13.69 -10.10 1.95
N ARG A 117 13.90 -11.33 1.49
CA ARG A 117 14.87 -11.63 0.45
C ARG A 117 14.17 -11.97 -0.85
N VAL A 118 14.62 -11.38 -1.96
CA VAL A 118 14.19 -11.78 -3.30
C VAL A 118 15.05 -12.96 -3.74
N THR A 119 14.43 -14.12 -4.00
CA THR A 119 15.16 -15.31 -4.46
C THR A 119 15.14 -15.45 -5.97
N LYS A 120 14.08 -14.96 -6.62
CA LYS A 120 13.94 -15.01 -8.08
C LYS A 120 13.07 -13.88 -8.60
N VAL A 121 13.45 -13.30 -9.74
CA VAL A 121 12.58 -12.44 -10.56
C VAL A 121 12.14 -13.25 -11.77
N HIS A 122 10.83 -13.40 -11.97
CA HIS A 122 10.27 -14.15 -13.11
C HIS A 122 10.03 -13.24 -14.32
N ARG A 123 9.52 -12.03 -14.07
CA ARG A 123 9.23 -11.02 -15.09
C ARG A 123 8.99 -9.67 -14.44
N ALA A 124 9.22 -8.59 -15.17
CA ALA A 124 8.87 -7.25 -14.77
C ALA A 124 8.06 -6.54 -15.85
N LEU A 125 6.99 -5.88 -15.42
CA LEU A 125 6.18 -5.01 -16.24
C LEU A 125 6.60 -3.58 -15.95
N LYS A 126 7.20 -2.93 -16.96
CA LYS A 126 7.61 -1.54 -16.93
C LYS A 126 6.49 -0.65 -17.46
N PHE A 127 6.31 0.54 -16.88
CA PHE A 127 5.32 1.51 -17.32
C PHE A 127 5.74 2.93 -16.99
N LYS A 128 5.19 3.91 -17.73
CA LYS A 128 5.38 5.32 -17.48
C LYS A 128 4.48 5.82 -16.37
N THR A 129 4.99 6.76 -15.57
CA THR A 129 4.23 7.36 -14.47
C THR A 129 4.20 8.88 -14.53
N GLY A 130 3.14 9.47 -13.99
CA GLY A 130 2.93 10.92 -14.01
C GLY A 130 1.87 11.36 -13.01
N THR A 131 1.76 12.67 -12.78
CA THR A 131 1.05 13.23 -11.62
C THR A 131 0.01 14.31 -11.95
N LEU A 132 0.09 14.97 -13.11
CA LEU A 132 -0.49 16.33 -13.24
C LEU A 132 -2.01 16.41 -13.07
N ALA A 133 -2.79 15.60 -13.81
CA ALA A 133 -4.25 15.73 -13.80
C ALA A 133 -4.89 15.35 -12.45
N GLN A 134 -4.36 14.31 -11.81
CA GLN A 134 -4.88 13.79 -10.53
C GLN A 134 -4.45 14.67 -9.34
N VAL A 135 -3.23 15.22 -9.39
CA VAL A 135 -2.78 16.21 -8.42
C VAL A 135 -3.63 17.47 -8.47
N LEU A 136 -3.94 18.00 -9.65
CA LEU A 136 -4.77 19.21 -9.80
C LEU A 136 -6.19 18.97 -9.26
N TYR A 137 -6.82 17.86 -9.64
CA TYR A 137 -8.15 17.49 -9.14
C TYR A 137 -8.17 17.36 -7.60
N ARG A 138 -7.15 16.71 -7.02
CA ARG A 138 -6.97 16.58 -5.57
C ARG A 138 -6.82 17.93 -4.88
N LEU A 139 -5.96 18.81 -5.42
CA LEU A 139 -5.70 20.13 -4.82
C LEU A 139 -6.99 20.94 -4.78
N GLU A 140 -7.75 20.97 -5.88
CA GLU A 140 -9.03 21.67 -5.92
C GLU A 140 -10.05 21.12 -4.93
N THR A 141 -10.25 19.79 -4.90
CA THR A 141 -11.24 19.17 -4.01
C THR A 141 -10.86 19.30 -2.54
N THR A 142 -9.56 19.28 -2.22
CA THR A 142 -9.06 19.47 -0.86
C THR A 142 -9.24 20.92 -0.39
N GLU A 143 -8.93 21.90 -1.23
CA GLU A 143 -9.14 23.32 -0.92
C GLU A 143 -10.63 23.65 -0.78
N LYS A 144 -11.47 23.15 -1.70
CA LYS A 144 -12.93 23.27 -1.61
C LYS A 144 -13.48 22.64 -0.34
N ARG A 145 -12.94 21.50 0.09
CA ARG A 145 -13.29 20.87 1.37
C ARG A 145 -12.89 21.74 2.57
N LYS A 146 -11.68 22.31 2.60
CA LYS A 146 -11.25 23.21 3.68
C LYS A 146 -12.15 24.44 3.80
N ASN A 147 -12.56 24.98 2.65
CA ASN A 147 -13.38 26.19 2.57
C ASN A 147 -14.89 25.95 2.65
N GLY A 148 -15.32 24.69 2.86
CA GLY A 148 -16.74 24.34 2.94
C GLY A 148 -17.38 25.00 4.16
N LYS A 149 -18.52 25.68 3.93
CA LYS A 149 -19.21 26.50 4.94
C LYS A 149 -20.05 25.67 5.91
N ASN A 150 -20.36 24.43 5.53
CA ASN A 150 -21.18 23.51 6.30
C ASN A 150 -20.69 22.07 6.12
N THR A 151 -21.18 21.18 6.99
CA THR A 151 -20.80 19.76 7.00
C THR A 151 -21.18 19.05 5.71
N PHE A 152 -22.27 19.44 5.05
CA PHE A 152 -22.71 18.88 3.77
C PHE A 152 -21.70 19.16 2.65
N GLU A 153 -21.29 20.41 2.46
CA GLU A 153 -20.29 20.81 1.45
C GLU A 153 -18.95 20.08 1.67
N GLN A 154 -18.50 20.02 2.92
CA GLN A 154 -17.26 19.32 3.28
C GLN A 154 -17.35 17.81 2.96
N GLN A 155 -18.50 17.18 3.22
CA GLN A 155 -18.74 15.78 2.89
C GLN A 155 -18.82 15.55 1.38
N GLN A 156 -19.44 16.46 0.63
CA GLN A 156 -19.51 16.38 -0.83
C GLN A 156 -18.10 16.36 -1.45
N TYR A 157 -17.23 17.29 -1.08
CA TYR A 157 -15.86 17.32 -1.61
C TYR A 157 -15.00 16.13 -1.16
N LYS A 158 -15.24 15.61 0.06
CA LYS A 158 -14.62 14.34 0.51
C LYS A 158 -15.05 13.17 -0.39
N LEU A 159 -16.34 13.08 -0.72
CA LEU A 159 -16.89 12.03 -1.57
C LEU A 159 -16.37 12.12 -3.01
N CYS A 160 -16.32 13.32 -3.60
CA CYS A 160 -15.76 13.53 -4.93
C CYS A 160 -14.33 12.97 -5.04
N ASN A 161 -13.48 13.30 -4.06
CA ASN A 161 -12.10 12.84 -4.01
C ASN A 161 -12.01 11.30 -3.95
N ASN A 162 -12.85 10.66 -3.13
CA ASN A 162 -12.88 9.20 -3.02
C ASN A 162 -13.46 8.51 -4.26
N ALA A 163 -14.54 9.06 -4.83
CA ALA A 163 -15.25 8.48 -5.97
C ALA A 163 -14.40 8.50 -7.24
N HIS A 164 -13.58 9.54 -7.44
CA HIS A 164 -12.67 9.61 -8.58
C HIS A 164 -11.71 8.41 -8.65
N ILE A 165 -11.21 7.94 -7.51
CA ILE A 165 -10.36 6.73 -7.47
C ILE A 165 -11.16 5.49 -7.84
N TRP A 166 -12.37 5.34 -7.29
CA TRP A 166 -13.22 4.19 -7.58
C TRP A 166 -13.58 4.06 -9.06
N GLU A 167 -13.87 5.17 -9.74
CA GLU A 167 -14.20 5.16 -11.16
C GLU A 167 -13.00 4.76 -12.03
N ASN A 168 -11.81 5.29 -11.71
CA ASN A 168 -10.61 5.09 -12.54
C ASN A 168 -9.84 3.80 -12.23
N TYR A 169 -9.94 3.28 -11.00
CA TYR A 169 -9.09 2.17 -10.52
C TYR A 169 -9.85 1.08 -9.76
N GLY A 170 -11.14 1.26 -9.49
CA GLY A 170 -11.93 0.38 -8.61
C GLY A 170 -12.78 -0.69 -9.31
N LYS A 171 -12.91 -0.65 -10.64
CA LYS A 171 -13.65 -1.68 -11.38
C LYS A 171 -12.74 -2.91 -11.61
N ARG A 172 -13.02 -3.98 -10.86
CA ARG A 172 -12.57 -5.35 -11.15
C ARG A 172 -13.54 -6.02 -12.10
#